data_AF-A0A4Q2X1R4-F1
#
_entry.id   AF-A0A4Q2X1R4-F1
#
_cell.length_a   1.000
_cell.length_b   1.000
_cell.length_c   1.000
_cell.angle_alpha   90.00
_cell.angle_beta   90.00
_cell.angle_gamma   90.00
#
_symmetry.space_group_name_H-M   'P 1'
#
loop_
_entity.id
_entity.type
_entity.pdbx_description
1 polymer ?
#
loop_
_entity_poly.entity_id
_entity_poly.type
_entity_poly.pdbx_seq_one_letter_code
_entity_poly.pdbx_strand_id
1 'polypeptide(L)'
;MRRVLVLLLCVAVVACARRTDADAVRARIAGIAAAAESREVGDVMDAVSADFVGNDGLDRAQLASLVRAQVLGGGAVDVSLGNIEVEVHGDRATARFGATLTDGSGRWIPDRRARLAFETGWRREDGDWACYNASWSREED
;
A
#
# COMPACT_ATOMS: atom_id res chain seq x y z
N MET A 1 13.12 11.98 43.99
CA MET A 1 12.48 10.79 43.39
C MET A 1 11.29 11.13 42.49
N ARG A 2 10.36 12.02 42.90
CA ARG A 2 9.21 12.45 42.06
C ARG A 2 9.57 13.15 40.73
N ARG A 3 10.70 13.86 40.67
CA ARG A 3 11.19 14.56 39.45
C ARG A 3 11.80 13.63 38.40
N VAL A 4 12.41 12.52 38.83
CA VAL A 4 12.99 11.50 37.92
C VAL A 4 11.88 10.70 37.25
N LEU A 5 10.79 10.43 37.98
CA LEU A 5 9.61 9.75 37.44
C LEU A 5 8.92 10.54 36.32
N VAL A 6 8.90 11.88 36.42
CA VAL A 6 8.29 12.77 35.41
C VAL A 6 9.14 12.83 34.14
N LEU A 7 10.48 12.83 34.25
CA LEU A 7 11.37 12.81 33.09
C LEU A 7 11.31 11.48 32.32
N LEU A 8 11.19 10.34 33.02
CA LEU A 8 11.02 9.02 32.40
C LEU A 8 9.66 8.88 31.70
N LEU A 9 8.61 9.52 32.22
CA LEU A 9 7.29 9.51 31.61
C LEU A 9 7.23 10.36 30.32
N CYS A 10 7.96 11.49 30.25
CA CYS A 10 7.98 12.32 29.05
C CYS A 10 8.73 11.70 27.87
N VAL A 11 9.76 10.86 28.10
CA VAL A 11 10.50 10.18 27.03
C VAL A 11 9.68 9.08 26.38
N ALA A 12 8.81 8.40 27.13
CA ALA A 12 7.94 7.35 26.61
C ALA A 12 6.87 7.86 25.63
N VAL A 13 6.46 9.12 25.73
CA VAL A 13 5.38 9.70 24.90
C VAL A 13 5.90 10.14 23.51
N VAL A 14 7.19 10.46 23.38
CA VAL A 14 7.77 10.91 22.10
C VAL A 14 7.98 9.74 21.12
N ALA A 15 8.15 8.52 21.63
CA ALA A 15 8.26 7.31 20.80
C ALA A 15 6.91 6.88 20.19
N CYS A 16 5.79 7.15 20.87
CA CYS A 16 4.45 6.85 20.35
C CYS A 16 3.92 7.93 19.39
N ALA A 17 4.51 9.12 19.36
CA ALA A 17 4.05 10.24 18.51
C ALA A 17 4.70 10.28 17.12
N ARG A 18 5.77 9.51 16.89
CA ARG A 18 6.40 9.33 15.58
C ARG A 18 6.06 7.93 15.07
N ARG A 19 4.99 7.81 14.30
CA ARG A 19 4.77 6.68 13.40
C ARG A 19 6.10 6.40 12.69
N THR A 20 6.61 5.16 12.78
CA THR A 20 7.86 4.85 12.10
C THR A 20 7.66 5.02 10.60
N ASP A 21 8.72 5.34 9.86
CA ASP A 21 8.64 5.48 8.40
C ASP A 21 8.09 4.21 7.74
N ALA A 22 8.44 3.05 8.30
CA ALA A 22 7.89 1.77 7.89
C ALA A 22 6.36 1.72 8.09
N ASP A 23 5.84 2.20 9.22
CA ASP A 23 4.41 2.25 9.49
C ASP A 23 3.69 3.26 8.59
N ALA A 24 4.35 4.35 8.19
CA ALA A 24 3.80 5.30 7.24
C ALA A 24 3.62 4.66 5.85
N VAL A 25 4.60 3.89 5.38
CA VAL A 25 4.51 3.11 4.13
C VAL A 25 3.41 2.04 4.22
N ARG A 26 3.34 1.28 5.32
CA ARG A 26 2.26 0.29 5.55
C ARG A 26 0.88 0.95 5.50
N ALA A 27 0.72 2.09 6.17
CA ALA A 27 -0.52 2.84 6.15
C ALA A 27 -0.88 3.35 4.75
N ARG A 28 0.11 3.75 3.94
CA ARG A 28 -0.12 4.16 2.56
C ARG A 28 -0.58 2.99 1.69
N ILE A 29 0.03 1.81 1.82
CA ILE A 29 -0.39 0.57 1.14
C ILE A 29 -1.83 0.21 1.52
N ALA A 30 -2.15 0.24 2.82
CA ALA A 30 -3.51 -0.03 3.28
C ALA A 30 -4.53 0.99 2.75
N GLY A 31 -4.15 2.27 2.66
CA GLY A 31 -4.98 3.31 2.07
C GLY A 31 -5.25 3.09 0.58
N ILE A 32 -4.23 2.67 -0.19
CA ILE A 32 -4.40 2.31 -1.61
C ILE A 32 -5.38 1.14 -1.75
N ALA A 33 -5.25 0.10 -0.92
CA ALA A 33 -6.17 -1.03 -0.95
C ALA A 33 -7.62 -0.59 -0.67
N ALA A 34 -7.85 0.21 0.37
CA ALA A 34 -9.18 0.73 0.70
C ALA A 34 -9.76 1.64 -0.40
N ALA A 35 -8.93 2.46 -1.05
CA ALA A 35 -9.35 3.29 -2.18
C ALA A 35 -9.72 2.44 -3.40
N ALA A 36 -8.99 1.33 -3.65
CA ALA A 36 -9.32 0.38 -4.70
C ALA A 36 -10.65 -0.32 -4.44
N GLU A 37 -10.93 -0.74 -3.20
CA GLU A 37 -12.22 -1.30 -2.79
C GLU A 37 -13.37 -0.30 -2.97
N SER A 38 -13.13 0.97 -2.62
CA SER A 38 -14.08 2.08 -2.74
C SER A 38 -14.25 2.60 -4.17
N ARG A 39 -13.48 2.05 -5.13
CA ARG A 39 -13.48 2.44 -6.55
C ARG A 39 -13.04 3.88 -6.81
N GLU A 40 -12.23 4.42 -5.91
CA GLU A 40 -11.73 5.79 -5.95
C GLU A 40 -10.37 5.82 -6.65
N VAL A 41 -10.41 5.89 -7.98
CA VAL A 41 -9.21 5.87 -8.83
C VAL A 41 -8.25 7.03 -8.50
N GLY A 42 -8.78 8.20 -8.16
CA GLY A 42 -7.97 9.38 -7.81
C GLY A 42 -7.06 9.08 -6.61
N ASP A 43 -7.67 8.63 -5.53
CA ASP A 43 -7.02 8.32 -4.25
C ASP A 43 -5.97 7.20 -4.37
N VAL A 44 -6.19 6.22 -5.24
CA VAL A 44 -5.18 5.22 -5.60
C VAL A 44 -3.96 5.88 -6.24
N MET A 45 -4.18 6.78 -7.21
CA MET A 45 -3.11 7.40 -7.98
C MET A 45 -2.38 8.50 -7.21
N ASP A 46 -2.97 9.09 -6.17
CA ASP A 46 -2.33 10.08 -5.30
C ASP A 46 -1.16 9.50 -4.49
N ALA A 47 -1.11 8.19 -4.33
CA ALA A 47 0.02 7.51 -3.68
C ALA A 47 1.11 7.07 -4.66
N VAL A 48 0.86 7.20 -5.96
CA VAL A 48 1.80 6.82 -7.03
C VAL A 48 2.65 8.05 -7.36
N SER A 49 3.93 7.87 -7.71
CA SER A 49 4.79 8.94 -8.20
C SER A 49 4.46 9.31 -9.65
N ALA A 50 4.84 10.51 -10.09
CA ALA A 50 4.73 10.93 -11.49
C ALA A 50 5.59 10.07 -12.44
N ASP A 51 6.74 9.58 -11.98
CA ASP A 51 7.71 8.76 -12.74
C ASP A 51 7.56 7.25 -12.49
N PHE A 52 6.37 6.81 -12.08
CA PHE A 52 6.11 5.42 -11.74
C PHE A 52 6.41 4.43 -12.88
N VAL A 53 7.03 3.30 -12.53
CA VAL A 53 7.27 2.16 -13.42
C VAL A 53 6.79 0.85 -12.79
N GLY A 54 5.89 0.18 -13.48
CA GLY A 54 5.29 -1.10 -13.14
C GLY A 54 5.90 -2.29 -13.89
N ASN A 55 5.24 -3.44 -13.80
CA ASN A 55 5.55 -4.63 -14.61
C ASN A 55 5.72 -4.29 -16.09
N ASP A 56 6.75 -4.87 -16.73
CA ASP A 56 7.03 -4.73 -18.17
C ASP A 56 7.11 -3.26 -18.67
N GLY A 57 7.50 -2.33 -17.78
CA GLY A 57 7.63 -0.91 -18.12
C GLY A 57 6.31 -0.13 -18.08
N LEU A 58 5.28 -0.68 -17.45
CA LEU A 58 3.96 -0.05 -17.32
C LEU A 58 4.05 1.31 -16.60
N ASP A 59 3.62 2.37 -17.26
CA ASP A 59 3.70 3.73 -16.71
C ASP A 59 2.48 4.09 -15.82
N ARG A 60 2.55 5.25 -15.16
CA ARG A 60 1.47 5.79 -14.31
C ARG A 60 0.12 5.88 -15.02
N ALA A 61 0.09 6.29 -16.28
CA ALA A 61 -1.17 6.48 -17.02
C ALA A 61 -1.80 5.15 -17.42
N GLN A 62 -0.97 4.17 -17.78
CA GLN A 62 -1.36 2.79 -18.02
C GLN A 62 -1.87 2.14 -16.73
N LEU A 63 -1.21 2.36 -15.59
CA LEU A 63 -1.70 1.91 -14.27
C LEU A 63 -3.09 2.48 -13.97
N ALA A 64 -3.28 3.79 -14.12
CA ALA A 64 -4.56 4.43 -13.90
C ALA A 64 -5.66 3.85 -14.82
N SER A 65 -5.30 3.49 -16.07
CA SER A 65 -6.21 2.87 -17.01
C SER A 65 -6.58 1.44 -16.62
N LEU A 66 -5.63 0.65 -16.09
CA LEU A 66 -5.91 -0.68 -15.53
C LEU A 66 -6.85 -0.61 -14.32
N VAL A 67 -6.58 0.31 -13.39
CA VAL A 67 -7.44 0.51 -12.21
C VAL A 67 -8.85 0.93 -12.63
N ARG A 68 -8.98 1.86 -13.59
CA ARG A 68 -10.28 2.25 -14.16
C ARG A 68 -11.00 1.09 -14.82
N ALA A 69 -10.30 0.29 -15.62
CA ALA A 69 -10.90 -0.87 -16.29
C ALA A 69 -11.45 -1.86 -15.27
N GLN A 70 -10.75 -2.09 -14.16
CA GLN A 70 -11.21 -2.95 -13.08
C GLN A 70 -12.47 -2.38 -12.39
N VAL A 71 -12.49 -1.08 -12.10
CA VAL A 71 -13.63 -0.38 -11.49
C VAL A 71 -14.86 -0.42 -12.41
N LEU A 72 -14.69 -0.08 -13.69
CA LEU A 72 -15.76 -0.03 -14.70
C LEU A 72 -16.27 -1.43 -15.07
N GLY A 73 -15.41 -2.45 -14.99
CA GLY A 73 -15.77 -3.86 -15.20
C GLY A 73 -16.76 -4.41 -14.17
N GLY A 74 -17.15 -3.62 -13.17
CA GLY A 74 -18.25 -3.94 -12.24
C GLY A 74 -17.87 -4.93 -11.15
N GLY A 75 -16.62 -5.39 -11.09
CA GLY A 75 -16.12 -6.17 -9.96
C GLY A 75 -16.12 -5.28 -8.73
N ALA A 76 -16.94 -5.59 -7.72
CA ALA A 76 -16.55 -5.22 -6.38
C ALA A 76 -15.34 -6.10 -6.07
N VAL A 77 -14.27 -5.52 -5.54
CA VAL A 77 -13.07 -6.27 -5.19
C VAL A 77 -12.85 -6.03 -3.73
N ASP A 78 -12.81 -7.10 -2.94
CA ASP A 78 -12.28 -7.03 -1.58
C ASP A 78 -10.79 -7.37 -1.66
N VAL A 79 -9.97 -6.58 -0.97
CA VAL A 79 -8.52 -6.72 -0.96
C VAL A 79 -8.07 -7.10 0.45
N SER A 80 -7.67 -8.36 0.61
CA SER A 80 -7.05 -8.83 1.86
C SER A 80 -5.53 -8.76 1.73
N LEU A 81 -4.91 -7.83 2.45
CA LEU A 81 -3.45 -7.70 2.51
C LEU A 81 -2.86 -8.72 3.50
N GLY A 82 -1.78 -9.38 3.09
CA GLY A 82 -0.95 -10.21 3.96
C GLY A 82 -0.01 -9.39 4.82
N ASN A 83 0.99 -10.05 5.41
CA ASN A 83 2.05 -9.35 6.13
C ASN A 83 2.78 -8.37 5.20
N ILE A 84 2.95 -7.13 5.66
CA ILE A 84 3.67 -6.08 4.93
C ILE A 84 5.04 -5.88 5.55
N GLU A 85 6.04 -6.48 4.91
CA GLU A 85 7.45 -6.30 5.25
C GLU A 85 7.92 -4.99 4.62
N VAL A 86 8.51 -4.10 5.43
CA VAL A 86 8.98 -2.80 4.97
C VAL A 86 10.41 -2.57 5.45
N GLU A 87 11.29 -2.30 4.51
CA GLU A 87 12.69 -1.97 4.73
C GLU A 87 12.91 -0.50 4.37
N VAL A 88 13.31 0.32 5.34
CA VAL A 88 13.52 1.76 5.14
C VAL A 88 15.01 2.07 5.10
N HIS A 89 15.41 2.84 4.09
CA HIS A 89 16.77 3.28 3.83
C HIS A 89 16.79 4.80 3.57
N GLY A 90 16.79 5.58 4.66
CA GLY A 90 16.70 7.04 4.58
C GLY A 90 15.37 7.48 3.96
N ASP A 91 15.43 8.19 2.83
CA ASP A 91 14.26 8.70 2.11
C ASP A 91 13.67 7.70 1.09
N ARG A 92 14.13 6.45 1.11
CA ARG A 92 13.60 5.35 0.29
C ARG A 92 13.11 4.20 1.17
N ALA A 93 12.14 3.45 0.67
CA ALA A 93 11.72 2.21 1.29
C ALA A 93 11.34 1.17 0.25
N THR A 94 11.53 -0.10 0.59
CA THR A 94 11.01 -1.23 -0.18
C THR A 94 9.96 -1.93 0.67
N ALA A 95 8.83 -2.29 0.08
CA ALA A 95 7.80 -3.06 0.75
C ALA A 95 7.44 -4.32 -0.05
N ARG A 96 7.35 -5.45 0.66
CA ARG A 96 6.98 -6.77 0.12
C ARG A 96 5.74 -7.28 0.85
N PHE A 97 4.74 -7.72 0.10
CA PHE A 97 3.49 -8.21 0.66
C PHE A 97 2.70 -9.04 -0.35
N GLY A 98 1.88 -9.95 0.17
CA GLY A 98 0.83 -10.60 -0.62
C GLY A 98 -0.47 -9.81 -0.57
N ALA A 99 -1.27 -9.87 -1.62
CA ALA A 99 -2.66 -9.44 -1.62
C ALA A 99 -3.55 -10.52 -2.22
N THR A 100 -4.67 -10.78 -1.55
CA THR A 100 -5.74 -11.63 -2.07
C THR A 100 -6.88 -10.75 -2.53
N LEU A 101 -7.23 -10.85 -3.81
CA LEU A 101 -8.36 -10.17 -4.42
C LEU A 101 -9.52 -11.16 -4.54
N THR A 102 -10.68 -10.79 -4.02
CA THR A 102 -11.93 -11.56 -4.13
C THR A 102 -13.06 -10.73 -4.70
N ASP A 103 -14.07 -11.38 -5.29
CA ASP A 103 -15.29 -10.71 -5.73
C ASP A 103 -16.09 -10.22 -4.51
N GLY A 104 -16.18 -8.89 -4.35
CA GLY A 104 -16.93 -8.20 -3.30
C GLY A 104 -18.43 -8.08 -3.59
N SER A 105 -18.96 -8.76 -4.61
CA SER A 105 -20.40 -8.76 -4.94
C SER A 105 -21.29 -9.43 -3.88
N GLY A 106 -20.70 -9.91 -2.77
CA GLY A 106 -21.39 -10.62 -1.69
C GLY A 106 -21.81 -12.05 -2.07
N ARG A 107 -21.66 -12.45 -3.34
CA ARG A 107 -21.83 -13.82 -3.79
C ARG A 107 -20.50 -14.54 -3.64
N TRP A 108 -20.31 -15.22 -2.52
CA TRP A 108 -19.11 -16.01 -2.27
C TRP A 108 -18.96 -17.09 -3.36
N ILE A 109 -18.01 -16.89 -4.29
CA ILE A 109 -17.63 -17.85 -5.32
C ILE A 109 -16.18 -18.26 -5.04
N PRO A 110 -15.93 -19.50 -4.57
CA PRO A 110 -14.60 -19.97 -4.18
C PRO A 110 -13.53 -19.81 -5.27
N ASP A 111 -13.92 -19.97 -6.54
CA ASP A 111 -12.99 -20.08 -7.68
C ASP A 111 -12.53 -18.73 -8.27
N ARG A 112 -12.99 -17.59 -7.74
CA ARG A 112 -12.62 -16.25 -8.23
C ARG A 112 -11.73 -15.49 -7.25
N ARG A 113 -10.68 -16.16 -6.78
CA ARG A 113 -9.62 -15.55 -5.97
C ARG A 113 -8.38 -15.35 -6.84
N ALA A 114 -7.81 -14.14 -6.82
CA ALA A 114 -6.46 -13.92 -7.32
C ALA A 114 -5.53 -13.66 -6.14
N ARG A 115 -4.45 -14.44 -6.01
CA ARG A 115 -3.37 -14.15 -5.08
C ARG A 115 -2.22 -13.53 -5.85
N LEU A 116 -1.78 -12.37 -5.39
CA LEU A 116 -0.69 -11.63 -5.99
C LEU A 116 0.39 -11.39 -4.93
N ALA A 117 1.65 -11.56 -5.31
CA ALA A 117 2.79 -11.10 -4.54
C ALA A 117 3.27 -9.77 -5.12
N PHE A 118 3.54 -8.80 -4.27
CA PHE A 118 4.00 -7.45 -4.64
C PHE A 118 5.38 -7.16 -4.06
N GLU A 119 6.22 -6.51 -4.86
CA GLU A 119 7.40 -5.76 -4.40
C GLU A 119 7.26 -4.32 -4.88
N THR A 120 7.34 -3.36 -3.96
CA THR A 120 7.11 -1.94 -4.25
C THR A 120 8.22 -1.09 -3.68
N GLY A 121 8.65 -0.07 -4.42
CA GLY A 121 9.61 0.91 -3.96
C GLY A 121 8.97 2.28 -3.81
N TRP A 122 9.36 2.91 -2.71
CA TRP A 122 8.80 4.14 -2.21
C TRP A 122 9.91 5.16 -2.02
N ARG A 123 9.57 6.42 -2.25
CA ARG A 123 10.44 7.56 -1.93
C ARG A 123 9.65 8.68 -1.29
N ARG A 124 10.32 9.52 -0.52
CA ARG A 124 9.69 10.74 0.02
C ARG A 124 9.53 11.80 -1.07
N GLU A 125 8.32 12.30 -1.22
CA GLU A 125 7.95 13.44 -2.07
C GLU A 125 7.05 14.37 -1.27
N ASP A 126 7.41 15.66 -1.18
CA ASP A 126 6.65 16.69 -0.46
C ASP A 126 6.26 16.32 1.00
N GLY A 127 7.05 15.45 1.64
CA GLY A 127 6.84 14.99 3.01
C GLY A 127 6.09 13.66 3.14
N ASP A 128 5.52 13.15 2.05
CA ASP A 128 4.77 11.90 1.99
C ASP A 128 5.51 10.80 1.23
N TRP A 129 5.08 9.55 1.40
CA TRP A 129 5.64 8.40 0.68
C TRP A 129 4.90 8.20 -0.64
N ALA A 130 5.64 8.29 -1.75
CA ALA A 130 5.15 8.04 -3.10
C ALA A 130 5.76 6.75 -3.66
N CYS A 131 4.92 5.89 -4.22
CA CYS A 131 5.33 4.65 -4.88
C CYS A 131 5.87 4.98 -6.27
N TYR A 132 7.16 4.75 -6.51
CA TYR A 132 7.81 5.04 -7.79
C TYR A 132 8.06 3.79 -8.63
N ASN A 133 8.00 2.60 -8.04
CA ASN A 133 7.96 1.36 -8.80
C ASN A 133 7.16 0.27 -8.07
N ALA A 134 6.56 -0.62 -8.85
CA ALA A 134 5.90 -1.80 -8.33
C ALA A 134 6.07 -2.96 -9.30
N SER A 135 6.39 -4.13 -8.78
CA SER A 135 6.29 -5.38 -9.50
C SER A 135 5.31 -6.30 -8.81
N TRP A 136 4.62 -7.13 -9.59
CA TRP A 136 3.71 -8.12 -9.06
C TRP A 136 3.69 -9.40 -9.89
N SER A 137 3.52 -10.54 -9.22
CA SER A 137 3.34 -11.84 -9.85
C SER A 137 2.13 -12.55 -9.25
N ARG A 138 1.58 -13.53 -9.98
CA ARG A 138 0.64 -14.45 -9.36
C ARG A 138 1.40 -15.41 -8.45
N GLU A 139 0.86 -15.64 -7.27
CA GLU A 139 1.30 -16.75 -6.44
C GLU A 139 0.68 -18.03 -7.03
N GLU A 140 1.52 -18.97 -7.47
CA GLU A 140 1.05 -20.30 -7.89
C GLU A 140 0.72 -21.12 -6.64
N ASP A 141 -0.49 -21.71 -6.62
CA ASP A 141 -1.02 -22.55 -5.53
C ASP A 141 -0.22 -23.85 -5.33
#